data_AF-A0A834BP70-F1
#
_entry.id   AF-A0A834BP70-F1
#
_cell.length_a   1.000
_cell.length_b   1.000
_cell.length_c   1.000
_cell.angle_alpha   90.00
_cell.angle_beta   90.00
_cell.angle_gamma   90.00
#
_symmetry.space_group_name_H-M   'P 1'
#
loop_
_entity.id
_entity.type
_entity.pdbx_description
1 polymer ?
#
loop_
_entity_poly.entity_id
_entity_poly.type
_entity_poly.pdbx_seq_one_letter_code
_entity_poly.pdbx_strand_id
1 'polypeptide(L)'
;MVLEKSLDYGRTWQPYQFYATDCLDAFTMEPKTVQDLTQHTLLDIICTEDYSRGYVGRPRLHNMASLYGQLDTTKKLRDFFTITDLRIRLLRPATGATMVDENNLSRYFYAISDIKVHGR
;
A
#
# COMPACT_ATOMS: atom_id res chain seq x y z
N MET A 1 6.53 3.81 2.10
CA MET A 1 6.70 2.52 1.41
C MET A 1 5.80 2.49 0.18
N VAL A 2 6.15 1.70 -0.83
CA VAL A 2 5.34 1.51 -2.03
C VAL A 2 5.06 0.03 -2.21
N LEU A 3 3.79 -0.31 -2.41
CA LEU A 3 3.37 -1.64 -2.81
C LEU A 3 3.17 -1.63 -4.32
N GLU A 4 3.89 -2.50 -5.03
CA GLU A 4 3.81 -2.62 -6.48
C GLU A 4 3.34 -4.03 -6.85
N LYS A 5 2.66 -4.12 -8.00
CA LYS A 5 2.24 -5.37 -8.60
C LYS A 5 2.79 -5.52 -10.01
N SER A 6 2.94 -6.76 -10.44
CA SER A 6 3.22 -7.11 -11.83
C SER A 6 2.11 -8.01 -12.39
N LEU A 7 1.81 -7.87 -13.67
CA LEU A 7 0.87 -8.71 -14.42
C LEU A 7 1.58 -9.60 -15.47
N ASP A 8 2.89 -9.44 -15.62
CA ASP A 8 3.69 -10.00 -16.69
C ASP A 8 4.96 -10.69 -16.16
N TYR A 9 4.82 -11.35 -15.00
CA TYR A 9 5.86 -12.15 -14.36
C TYR A 9 7.12 -11.33 -14.02
N GLY A 10 6.92 -10.14 -13.46
CA GLY A 10 7.98 -9.25 -12.98
C GLY A 10 8.68 -8.43 -14.06
N ARG A 11 8.20 -8.43 -15.31
CA ARG A 11 8.80 -7.63 -16.40
C ARG A 11 8.47 -6.15 -16.26
N THR A 12 7.21 -5.82 -15.97
CA THR A 12 6.76 -4.47 -15.67
C THR A 12 6.15 -4.42 -14.26
N TRP A 13 6.29 -3.26 -13.65
CA TRP A 13 5.85 -2.99 -12.29
C TRP A 13 4.99 -1.74 -12.30
N GLN A 14 3.80 -1.87 -11.73
CA GLN A 14 2.88 -0.77 -11.56
C GLN A 14 2.58 -0.57 -10.06
N PRO A 15 2.48 0.69 -9.61
CA PRO A 15 2.13 0.96 -8.22
C PRO A 15 0.72 0.43 -7.94
N TYR A 16 0.57 -0.20 -6.80
CA TYR A 16 -0.70 -0.72 -6.29
C TYR A 16 -1.24 0.16 -5.17
N GLN A 17 -0.37 0.58 -4.24
CA GLN A 17 -0.73 1.52 -3.18
C GLN A 17 0.51 2.21 -2.62
N PHE A 18 0.37 3.49 -2.27
CA PHE A 18 1.40 4.27 -1.58
C PHE A 18 1.08 4.41 -0.10
N TYR A 19 2.14 4.42 0.72
CA TYR A 19 2.03 4.61 2.15
C TYR A 19 3.14 5.55 2.61
N ALA A 20 2.76 6.65 3.26
CA ALA A 20 3.70 7.62 3.82
C ALA A 20 3.16 8.18 5.13
N THR A 21 4.01 8.81 5.94
CA THR A 21 3.56 9.62 7.08
C THR A 21 2.93 10.93 6.63
N ASP A 22 3.44 11.46 5.51
CA ASP A 22 2.96 12.63 4.80
C ASP A 22 2.96 12.28 3.30
N CYS A 23 1.78 12.08 2.74
CA CYS A 23 1.60 11.68 1.34
C CYS A 23 1.93 12.80 0.35
N LEU A 24 1.70 14.05 0.76
CA LEU A 24 1.92 15.22 -0.09
C LEU A 24 3.43 15.47 -0.23
N ASP A 25 4.18 15.39 0.85
CA ASP A 25 5.64 15.52 0.84
C ASP A 25 6.32 14.34 0.13
N ALA A 26 5.91 13.09 0.45
CA ALA A 26 6.62 11.92 -0.04
C ALA A 26 6.33 11.57 -1.51
N PHE A 27 5.11 11.80 -1.97
CA PHE A 27 4.64 11.33 -3.28
C PHE A 27 3.88 12.39 -4.07
N THR A 28 3.74 13.62 -3.58
CA THR A 28 2.91 14.67 -4.19
C THR A 28 1.46 14.24 -4.42
N MET A 29 0.93 13.43 -3.49
CA MET A 29 -0.43 12.89 -3.55
C MET A 29 -1.23 13.36 -2.34
N GLU A 30 -2.51 13.67 -2.54
CA GLU A 30 -3.42 13.89 -1.42
C GLU A 30 -3.65 12.57 -0.66
N PRO A 31 -3.66 12.61 0.69
CA PRO A 31 -3.96 11.43 1.49
C PRO A 31 -5.42 11.02 1.29
N LYS A 32 -5.64 9.74 0.96
CA LYS A 32 -6.95 9.14 0.80
C LYS A 32 -7.01 7.80 1.52
N THR A 33 -8.20 7.45 1.99
CA THR A 33 -8.48 6.13 2.56
C THR A 33 -9.29 5.30 1.56
N VAL A 34 -9.36 3.99 1.80
CA VAL A 34 -10.20 3.09 0.99
C VAL A 34 -11.69 3.45 1.12
N GLN A 35 -12.10 4.11 2.20
CA GLN A 35 -13.48 4.55 2.42
C GLN A 35 -13.87 5.72 1.53
N ASP A 36 -12.88 6.51 1.08
CA ASP A 36 -13.09 7.64 0.17
C ASP A 36 -13.21 7.20 -1.30
N LEU A 37 -12.97 5.92 -1.58
CA LEU A 37 -13.09 5.37 -2.93
C LEU A 37 -14.55 5.10 -3.28
N THR A 38 -14.94 5.59 -4.45
CA THR A 38 -16.26 5.36 -5.04
C THR A 38 -16.18 4.25 -6.08
N GLN A 39 -17.32 3.73 -6.55
CA GLN A 39 -17.37 2.72 -7.61
C GLN A 39 -16.58 3.09 -8.88
N HIS A 40 -16.45 4.39 -9.17
CA HIS A 40 -15.76 4.89 -10.36
C HIS A 40 -14.25 5.04 -10.15
N THR A 41 -13.81 5.18 -8.89
CA THR A 41 -12.42 5.40 -8.51
C THR A 41 -11.79 4.17 -7.84
N LEU A 42 -12.44 3.01 -7.90
CA LEU A 42 -11.94 1.75 -7.30
C LEU A 42 -10.58 1.30 -7.80
N LEU A 43 -10.22 1.70 -9.02
CA LEU A 43 -8.95 1.36 -9.67
C LEU A 43 -7.88 2.43 -9.43
N ASP A 44 -8.23 3.53 -8.76
CA ASP A 44 -7.31 4.63 -8.51
C ASP A 44 -6.26 4.20 -7.49
N ILE A 45 -5.02 4.52 -7.81
CA ILE A 45 -3.91 4.29 -6.91
C ILE A 45 -3.91 5.43 -5.90
N ILE A 46 -4.06 5.10 -4.62
CA ILE A 46 -4.11 6.07 -3.53
C ILE A 46 -2.83 6.05 -2.68
N CYS A 47 -2.60 7.17 -1.98
CA CYS A 47 -1.66 7.25 -0.87
C CYS A 47 -2.43 7.33 0.45
N THR A 48 -2.09 6.48 1.42
CA THR A 48 -2.70 6.48 2.76
C THR A 48 -1.65 6.77 3.85
N GLU A 49 -2.07 7.53 4.86
CA GLU A 49 -1.26 7.86 6.04
C GLU A 49 -1.59 7.01 7.27
N ASP A 50 -2.67 6.22 7.21
CA ASP A 50 -3.27 5.48 8.33
C ASP A 50 -2.30 4.49 8.98
N TYR A 51 -1.33 3.99 8.20
CA TYR A 51 -0.44 2.90 8.60
C TYR A 51 1.01 3.32 8.82
N SER A 52 1.29 4.62 8.67
CA SER A 52 2.65 5.16 8.76
C SER A 52 2.86 6.01 10.03
N ARG A 53 1.78 6.53 10.61
CA ARG A 53 1.80 7.23 11.90
C ARG A 53 1.84 6.17 13.00
N GLY A 54 2.85 6.20 13.87
CA GLY A 54 3.29 5.12 14.79
C GLY A 54 2.30 4.53 15.81
N TYR A 55 1.00 4.62 15.59
CA TYR A 55 -0.02 3.90 16.34
C TYR A 55 -0.42 2.62 15.60
N VAL A 56 -0.35 1.53 16.36
CA VAL A 56 -0.43 0.13 15.94
C VAL A 56 -1.80 -0.19 15.35
N GLY A 57 -1.96 0.07 14.06
CA GLY A 57 -2.89 -0.65 13.20
C GLY A 57 -2.10 -1.68 12.40
N ARG A 58 -2.49 -2.96 12.46
CA ARG A 58 -2.08 -3.87 11.38
C ARG A 58 -2.49 -3.20 10.07
N PRO A 59 -1.60 -2.99 9.09
CA PRO A 59 -2.01 -2.60 7.75
C PRO A 59 -2.91 -3.69 7.20
N ARG A 60 -4.21 -3.58 7.50
CA ARG A 60 -5.23 -4.36 6.84
C ARG A 60 -5.50 -3.58 5.59
N LEU A 61 -4.91 -4.03 4.48
CA LEU A 61 -5.53 -3.86 3.17
C LEU A 61 -6.99 -4.26 3.37
N HIS A 62 -7.86 -3.26 3.52
CA HIS A 62 -9.22 -3.51 3.93
C HIS A 62 -9.86 -4.36 2.87
N ASN A 63 -10.56 -5.38 3.35
CA ASN A 63 -11.24 -6.35 2.52
C ASN A 63 -12.20 -5.56 1.63
N MET A 64 -11.90 -5.44 0.35
CA MET A 64 -12.80 -4.88 -0.66
C MET A 64 -13.95 -5.87 -0.93
N ALA A 65 -14.39 -6.59 0.11
CA ALA A 65 -15.36 -7.67 0.04
C ALA A 65 -16.75 -7.20 -0.38
N SER A 66 -17.08 -5.94 -0.13
CA SER A 66 -18.24 -5.27 -0.69
C SER A 66 -18.23 -5.23 -2.23
N LEU A 67 -17.09 -5.50 -2.88
CA LEU A 67 -16.95 -5.56 -4.34
C LEU A 67 -17.03 -6.98 -4.91
N TYR A 68 -17.11 -8.04 -4.10
CA TYR A 68 -17.22 -9.41 -4.63
C TYR A 68 -18.44 -9.57 -5.55
N GLY A 69 -19.55 -8.87 -5.29
CA GLY A 69 -20.72 -8.87 -6.17
C GLY A 69 -20.54 -8.11 -7.49
N GLN A 70 -19.52 -7.26 -7.63
CA GLN A 70 -19.19 -6.50 -8.85
C GLN A 70 -17.95 -7.05 -9.59
N LEU A 71 -17.21 -7.96 -8.97
CA LEU A 71 -16.06 -8.62 -9.62
C LEU A 71 -16.49 -9.49 -10.81
N ASP A 72 -17.70 -10.04 -10.76
CA ASP A 72 -18.27 -10.82 -11.87
C ASP A 72 -18.78 -9.94 -13.02
N THR A 73 -19.07 -8.65 -12.79
CA THR A 73 -19.70 -7.79 -13.79
C THR A 73 -18.71 -7.01 -14.65
N THR A 74 -17.48 -6.76 -14.19
CA THR A 74 -16.49 -5.97 -14.95
C THR A 74 -15.12 -6.62 -15.01
N LYS A 75 -14.70 -6.97 -16.23
CA LYS A 75 -13.36 -7.53 -16.53
C LYS A 75 -12.22 -6.68 -15.92
N LYS A 76 -12.38 -5.34 -15.92
CA LYS A 76 -11.39 -4.40 -15.37
C LYS A 76 -11.16 -4.57 -13.86
N LEU A 77 -12.20 -4.84 -13.07
CA LEU A 77 -12.03 -5.07 -11.63
C LEU A 77 -11.33 -6.42 -11.40
N ARG A 78 -11.70 -7.46 -12.13
CA ARG A 78 -11.03 -8.78 -12.04
C ARG A 78 -9.55 -8.71 -12.43
N ASP A 79 -9.22 -7.99 -13.50
CA ASP A 79 -7.84 -7.79 -13.94
C ASP A 79 -7.03 -6.97 -12.92
N PHE A 80 -7.68 -6.08 -12.15
CA PHE A 80 -7.01 -5.31 -11.11
C PHE A 80 -6.57 -6.15 -9.90
N PHE A 81 -7.38 -7.12 -9.48
CA PHE A 81 -7.01 -8.03 -8.38
C PHE A 81 -6.14 -9.21 -8.83
N THR A 82 -6.02 -9.43 -10.14
CA THR A 82 -5.08 -10.41 -10.69
C THR A 82 -3.67 -9.85 -10.56
N ILE A 83 -2.75 -10.67 -10.05
CA ILE A 83 -1.34 -10.31 -9.89
C ILE A 83 -0.49 -11.55 -10.15
N THR A 84 0.68 -11.36 -10.77
CA THR A 84 1.72 -12.39 -10.93
C THR A 84 2.77 -12.26 -9.85
N ASP A 85 3.18 -11.03 -9.54
CA ASP A 85 4.19 -10.73 -8.53
C ASP A 85 3.79 -9.52 -7.68
N LEU A 86 4.22 -9.53 -6.41
CA LEU A 86 4.12 -8.40 -5.49
C LEU A 86 5.52 -7.97 -5.06
N ARG A 87 5.74 -6.65 -5.00
CA ARG A 87 6.99 -6.06 -4.51
C ARG A 87 6.70 -4.99 -3.47
N ILE A 88 7.31 -5.17 -2.30
CA ILE A 88 7.25 -4.20 -1.20
C ILE A 88 8.53 -3.38 -1.25
N ARG A 89 8.42 -2.10 -1.62
CA ARG A 89 9.54 -1.15 -1.63
C ARG A 89 9.53 -0.31 -0.36
N LEU A 90 10.45 -0.65 0.53
CA LEU A 90 10.71 0.07 1.76
C LEU A 90 11.67 1.25 1.45
N LEU A 91 11.19 2.48 1.63
CA LEU A 91 11.93 3.69 1.24
C LEU A 91 12.60 4.42 2.41
N ARG A 92 11.87 4.58 3.53
CA ARG A 92 12.37 5.18 4.77
C ARG A 92 11.93 4.35 5.99
N PRO A 93 12.82 4.02 6.94
CA PRO A 93 12.44 3.31 8.16
C PRO A 93 11.62 4.22 9.08
N ALA A 94 11.00 3.65 10.10
CA ALA A 94 10.25 4.44 11.08
C ALA A 94 11.22 5.28 11.92
N THR A 95 11.18 6.60 11.76
CA THR A 95 12.03 7.55 12.51
C THR A 95 11.32 8.17 13.71
N GLY A 96 10.02 7.90 13.89
CA GLY A 96 9.18 8.55 14.89
C GLY A 96 8.88 10.02 14.57
N ALA A 97 8.44 10.78 15.57
CA ALA A 97 8.12 12.21 15.44
C ALA A 97 9.36 13.13 15.61
N THR A 98 10.55 12.54 15.69
CA THR A 98 11.81 13.23 15.99
C THR A 98 12.75 13.15 14.80
N MET A 99 13.65 14.13 14.69
CA MET A 99 14.76 14.09 13.74
C MET A 99 15.58 12.81 13.93
N VAL A 100 16.20 12.33 12.85
CA VAL A 100 17.07 11.14 12.88
C VAL A 100 18.23 11.39 13.83
N ASP A 101 18.39 10.51 14.81
CA ASP A 101 19.53 10.51 15.73
C ASP A 101 20.74 9.86 15.04
N GLU A 102 21.63 10.69 14.51
CA GLU A 102 22.84 10.26 13.80
C GLU A 102 23.80 9.47 14.70
N ASN A 103 23.74 9.65 16.03
CA ASN A 103 24.58 8.92 16.98
C ASN A 103 24.03 7.52 17.28
N ASN A 104 22.78 7.23 16.91
CA ASN A 104 22.14 5.95 17.19
C ASN A 104 21.35 5.41 16.00
N LEU A 105 22.03 5.30 14.85
CA LEU A 105 21.45 4.76 13.62
C LEU A 105 20.97 3.31 13.74
N SER A 106 21.50 2.55 14.71
CA SER A 106 21.11 1.16 14.95
C SER A 106 19.62 0.97 15.31
N ARG A 107 18.94 2.05 15.71
CA ARG A 107 17.51 2.04 16.05
C ARG A 107 16.60 2.02 14.82
N TYR A 108 17.10 2.40 13.65
CA TYR A 108 16.29 2.56 12.45
C TYR A 108 16.50 1.37 11.51
N PHE A 109 15.60 0.40 11.60
CA PHE A 109 15.64 -0.80 10.75
C PHE A 109 14.24 -1.22 10.34
N TYR A 110 14.18 -2.10 9.34
CA TYR A 110 12.95 -2.77 8.95
C TYR A 110 12.89 -4.16 9.56
N ALA A 111 11.75 -4.50 10.16
CA ALA A 111 11.46 -5.85 10.61
C ALA A 111 10.05 -6.23 10.13
N ILE A 112 9.98 -7.28 9.32
CA ILE A 112 8.70 -7.85 8.85
C ILE A 112 8.60 -9.24 9.47
N SER A 113 7.60 -9.44 10.31
CA SER A 113 7.40 -10.72 11.00
C SER A 113 6.56 -11.71 10.21
N ASP A 114 5.60 -11.23 9.41
CA ASP A 114 4.66 -12.07 8.69
C ASP A 114 4.07 -11.33 7.49
N ILE A 115 3.85 -12.04 6.38
CA ILE A 115 3.18 -11.54 5.17
C ILE A 115 2.10 -12.54 4.79
N LYS A 116 0.84 -12.09 4.81
CA LYS A 116 -0.31 -12.93 4.46
C LYS A 116 -0.91 -12.52 3.12
N VAL A 117 -0.79 -13.40 2.12
CA VAL A 117 -1.44 -13.25 0.82
C VAL A 117 -2.46 -14.36 0.68
N HIS A 118 -3.73 -13.99 0.55
CA HIS A 118 -4.82 -14.94 0.34
C HIS A 118 -5.30 -14.77 -1.11
N GLY A 119 -5.26 -15.86 -1.87
CA GLY A 119 -5.73 -15.92 -3.25
C GLY A 119 -6.84 -16.96 -3.42
N ARG A 120 -7.32 -17.09 -4.65
CA ARG A 120 -8.21 -18.16 -5.11
C ARG A 120 -7.52 -18.94 -6.21
#